data_AF-A0A7R7XDB1-F1
#
_entry.id   AF-A0A7R7XDB1-F1
#
_cell.length_a   1.000
_cell.length_b   1.000
_cell.length_c   1.000
_cell.angle_alpha   90.00
_cell.angle_beta   90.00
_cell.angle_gamma   90.00
#
_symmetry.space_group_name_H-M   'P 1'
#
loop_
_entity.id
_entity.type
_entity.pdbx_description
1 polymer ?
#
loop_
_entity_poly.entity_id
_entity_poly.type
_entity_poly.pdbx_seq_one_letter_code
_entity_poly.pdbx_strand_id
1 'polypeptide(L)'
;MESVLRHLLRTTTPRSILRLTYYTAGIGTTAALFWENVMMFQLSEGPSMYPTFSPRGDYLLVSKMHKYGRAIEVGDVVRFYHPSFLGVNGAKRVIGLPGDFVCRDEALSTGVGGNGEMIRVPEGHVYVGGDNLPWSRDSRNYGPLPMGLINGKVIARIWPLSKIQWVENSLKPAQEAME
;
A
#
# COMPACT_ATOMS: atom_id res chain seq x y z
N MET A 1 -1.83 44.87 1.76
CA MET A 1 -2.30 43.78 2.65
C MET A 1 -3.09 44.32 3.84
N GLU A 2 -2.60 45.35 4.54
CA GLU A 2 -3.31 45.95 5.69
C GLU A 2 -4.66 46.62 5.37
N SER A 3 -4.83 47.21 4.17
CA SER A 3 -6.07 47.87 3.77
C SER A 3 -7.23 46.88 3.60
N VAL A 4 -6.94 45.73 2.99
CA VAL A 4 -7.89 44.62 2.78
C VAL A 4 -8.27 43.98 4.11
N LEU A 5 -7.28 43.78 5.01
CA LEU A 5 -7.51 43.22 6.34
C LEU A 5 -8.40 44.14 7.21
N ARG A 6 -8.12 45.46 7.21
CA ARG A 6 -8.95 46.45 7.92
C ARG A 6 -10.37 46.56 7.36
N HIS A 7 -10.54 46.41 6.05
CA HIS A 7 -11.86 46.45 5.42
C HIS A 7 -12.68 45.20 5.74
N LEU A 8 -12.06 44.02 5.72
CA LEU A 8 -12.67 42.75 6.13
C LEU A 8 -13.07 42.77 7.62
N LEU A 9 -12.19 43.24 8.50
CA LEU A 9 -12.49 43.30 9.95
C LEU A 9 -13.65 44.25 10.29
N ARG A 10 -13.89 45.29 9.47
CA ARG A 10 -15.01 46.24 9.65
C ARG A 10 -16.36 45.71 9.17
N THR A 11 -16.38 44.83 8.19
CA THR A 11 -17.61 44.32 7.56
C THR A 11 -18.03 42.95 8.09
N THR A 12 -17.16 42.26 8.84
CA THR A 12 -17.44 40.90 9.29
C THR A 12 -18.17 40.90 10.63
N THR A 13 -19.40 40.39 10.64
CA THR A 13 -20.14 40.18 11.90
C THR A 13 -19.52 39.04 12.70
N PRO A 14 -19.53 39.08 14.05
CA PRO A 14 -18.97 38.03 14.90
C PRO A 14 -19.60 36.64 14.63
N ARG A 15 -20.88 36.61 14.20
CA ARG A 15 -21.56 35.39 13.75
C ARG A 15 -20.96 34.80 12.48
N SER A 16 -20.58 35.64 11.51
CA SER A 16 -19.92 35.19 10.28
C SER A 16 -18.53 34.59 10.58
N ILE A 17 -17.79 35.18 11.52
CA ILE A 17 -16.49 34.64 11.96
C ILE A 17 -16.66 33.28 12.62
N LEU A 18 -17.59 33.15 13.58
CA LEU A 18 -17.89 31.89 14.26
C LEU A 18 -18.30 30.77 13.30
N ARG A 19 -19.12 31.11 12.30
CA ARG A 19 -19.57 30.15 11.28
C ARG A 19 -18.41 29.71 10.39
N LEU A 20 -17.55 30.64 9.97
CA LEU A 20 -16.36 30.33 9.19
C LEU A 20 -15.41 29.42 9.97
N THR A 21 -15.13 29.75 11.23
CA THR A 21 -14.24 28.93 12.08
C THR A 21 -14.80 27.54 12.32
N TYR A 22 -16.11 27.42 12.52
CA TYR A 22 -16.76 26.12 12.66
C TYR A 22 -16.61 25.27 11.39
N TYR A 23 -16.85 25.84 10.20
CA TYR A 23 -16.70 25.10 8.96
C TYR A 23 -15.25 24.73 8.65
N THR A 24 -14.29 25.62 8.89
CA THR A 24 -12.88 25.29 8.65
C THR A 24 -12.40 24.20 9.60
N ALA A 25 -12.82 24.22 10.88
CA ALA A 25 -12.57 23.14 11.81
C ALA A 25 -13.19 21.82 11.33
N GLY A 26 -14.46 21.84 10.93
CA GLY A 26 -15.15 20.66 10.41
C GLY A 26 -14.50 20.06 9.17
N ILE A 27 -14.09 20.89 8.20
CA ILE A 27 -13.38 20.46 6.99
C ILE A 27 -12.02 19.85 7.37
N GLY A 28 -11.27 20.51 8.26
CA GLY A 28 -9.97 20.03 8.73
C GLY A 28 -10.06 18.67 9.41
N THR A 29 -11.02 18.49 10.32
CA THR A 29 -11.25 17.20 10.98
C THR A 29 -11.68 16.12 10.00
N THR A 30 -12.57 16.45 9.06
CA THR A 30 -13.03 15.48 8.04
C THR A 30 -11.88 15.05 7.14
N ALA A 31 -11.05 16.00 6.69
CA ALA A 31 -9.87 15.71 5.89
C ALA A 31 -8.84 14.86 6.66
N ALA A 32 -8.62 15.16 7.94
CA ALA A 32 -7.74 14.38 8.80
C ALA A 32 -8.25 12.93 8.98
N LEU A 33 -9.54 12.75 9.27
CA LEU A 33 -10.15 11.43 9.39
C LEU A 33 -10.06 10.63 8.08
N PHE A 34 -10.27 11.31 6.94
CA PHE A 34 -10.14 10.72 5.61
C PHE A 34 -8.70 10.26 5.34
N TRP A 35 -7.72 11.12 5.62
CA TRP A 35 -6.30 10.80 5.48
C TRP A 35 -5.86 9.67 6.42
N GLU A 36 -6.40 9.62 7.63
CA GLU A 36 -6.01 8.61 8.61
C GLU A 36 -6.63 7.24 8.36
N ASN A 37 -7.83 7.18 7.77
CA ASN A 37 -8.61 5.94 7.68
C ASN A 37 -8.89 5.46 6.26
N VAL A 38 -8.85 6.33 5.24
CA VAL A 38 -9.31 5.99 3.89
C VAL A 38 -8.16 5.96 2.89
N MET A 39 -7.41 7.06 2.74
CA MET A 39 -6.38 7.18 1.71
C MET A 39 -5.07 7.75 2.24
N MET A 40 -3.96 7.36 1.62
CA MET A 40 -2.63 7.86 1.91
C MET A 40 -1.77 7.87 0.65
N PHE A 41 -0.91 8.88 0.52
CA PHE A 41 0.15 8.88 -0.49
C PHE A 41 1.46 8.37 0.11
N GLN A 42 2.18 7.55 -0.66
CA GLN A 42 3.46 7.01 -0.24
C GLN A 42 4.47 7.09 -1.38
N LEU A 43 5.69 7.54 -1.07
CA LEU A 43 6.83 7.37 -1.96
C LEU A 43 7.36 5.93 -1.86
N SER A 44 7.49 5.27 -3.01
CA SER A 44 8.08 3.94 -3.14
C SER A 44 9.48 4.04 -3.71
N GLU A 45 10.46 3.59 -2.93
CA GLU A 45 11.87 3.54 -3.33
C GLU A 45 12.38 2.11 -3.26
N GLY A 46 13.20 1.73 -4.25
CA GLY A 46 13.88 0.44 -4.29
C GLY A 46 13.41 -0.51 -5.39
N PRO A 47 14.26 -1.48 -5.77
CA PRO A 47 14.08 -2.29 -6.98
C PRO A 47 13.06 -3.42 -6.84
N SER A 48 12.57 -3.69 -5.65
CA SER A 48 11.96 -4.97 -5.31
C SER A 48 10.59 -5.25 -5.94
N MET A 49 9.90 -4.22 -6.40
CA MET A 49 8.61 -4.30 -7.10
C MET A 49 8.75 -3.93 -8.59
N TYR A 50 9.96 -3.90 -9.13
CA TYR A 50 10.17 -3.72 -10.56
C TYR A 50 9.65 -4.96 -11.33
N PRO A 51 8.96 -4.81 -12.48
CA PRO A 51 8.72 -3.58 -13.25
C PRO A 51 7.47 -2.79 -12.84
N THR A 52 6.64 -3.29 -11.93
CA THR A 52 5.38 -2.64 -11.49
C THR A 52 5.61 -1.23 -10.97
N PHE A 53 6.64 -1.05 -10.12
CA PHE A 53 7.09 0.25 -9.64
C PHE A 53 8.53 0.54 -10.05
N SER A 54 8.79 1.80 -10.37
CA SER A 54 10.11 2.33 -10.67
C SER A 54 11.01 2.28 -9.42
N PRO A 55 12.28 1.86 -9.54
CA PRO A 55 13.21 1.88 -8.41
C PRO A 55 13.55 3.29 -7.92
N ARG A 56 13.34 4.31 -8.77
CA ARG A 56 13.79 5.71 -8.57
C ARG A 56 12.70 6.63 -8.01
N GLY A 57 11.71 6.10 -7.29
CA GLY A 57 10.68 6.91 -6.63
C GLY A 57 9.41 7.05 -7.44
N ASP A 58 8.42 6.21 -7.16
CA ASP A 58 7.03 6.39 -7.62
C ASP A 58 6.15 6.84 -6.45
N TYR A 59 5.21 7.77 -6.67
CA TYR A 59 4.17 8.03 -5.66
C TYR A 59 3.00 7.09 -5.87
N LEU A 60 2.69 6.36 -4.81
CA LEU A 60 1.65 5.37 -4.72
C LEU A 60 0.47 5.90 -3.92
N LEU A 61 -0.72 5.64 -4.42
CA LEU A 61 -1.97 5.82 -3.69
C LEU A 61 -2.28 4.50 -2.96
N VAL A 62 -2.43 4.61 -1.65
CA VAL A 62 -2.69 3.48 -0.74
C VAL A 62 -4.07 3.65 -0.13
N SER A 63 -4.93 2.63 -0.31
CA SER A 63 -6.21 2.51 0.37
C SER A 63 -6.02 1.88 1.75
N LYS A 64 -6.30 2.67 2.79
CA LYS A 64 -6.26 2.27 4.20
C LYS A 64 -7.52 1.51 4.61
N MET A 65 -8.54 1.41 3.76
CA MET A 65 -9.71 0.57 4.02
C MET A 65 -9.32 -0.91 4.20
N HIS A 66 -8.30 -1.35 3.46
CA HIS A 66 -7.72 -2.70 3.51
C HIS A 66 -6.67 -2.91 4.63
N LYS A 67 -6.58 -1.99 5.60
CA LYS A 67 -5.75 -2.19 6.81
C LYS A 67 -6.07 -3.53 7.47
N TYR A 68 -5.06 -4.15 8.07
CA TYR A 68 -5.16 -5.45 8.75
C TYR A 68 -5.57 -6.61 7.84
N GLY A 69 -5.34 -6.49 6.53
CA GLY A 69 -5.67 -7.53 5.56
C GLY A 69 -7.17 -7.66 5.26
N ARG A 70 -7.96 -6.60 5.48
CA ARG A 70 -9.39 -6.60 5.12
C ARG A 70 -9.56 -6.60 3.60
N ALA A 71 -10.34 -7.53 3.08
CA ALA A 71 -10.69 -7.64 1.66
C ALA A 71 -9.45 -7.51 0.74
N ILE A 72 -8.38 -8.22 1.09
CA ILE A 72 -7.22 -8.38 0.22
C ILE A 72 -7.35 -9.70 -0.54
N GLU A 73 -6.92 -9.69 -1.79
CA GLU A 73 -7.00 -10.83 -2.69
C GLU A 73 -5.59 -11.24 -3.14
N VAL A 74 -5.45 -12.48 -3.61
CA VAL A 74 -4.21 -12.94 -4.23
C VAL A 74 -3.91 -12.05 -5.43
N GLY A 75 -2.68 -11.53 -5.48
CA GLY A 75 -2.20 -10.63 -6.50
C GLY A 75 -2.30 -9.15 -6.14
N ASP A 76 -2.95 -8.80 -5.04
CA ASP A 76 -2.93 -7.42 -4.54
C ASP A 76 -1.55 -7.00 -4.07
N VAL A 77 -1.23 -5.72 -4.22
CA VAL A 77 -0.02 -5.14 -3.65
C VAL A 77 -0.37 -4.50 -2.31
N VAL A 78 0.27 -4.94 -1.25
CA VAL A 78 0.04 -4.45 0.12
C VAL A 78 1.24 -3.67 0.63
N ARG A 79 0.95 -2.60 1.36
CA ARG A 79 1.91 -1.89 2.20
C ARG A 79 1.86 -2.48 3.60
N PHE A 80 3.01 -2.68 4.22
CA PHE A 80 3.09 -3.21 5.58
C PHE A 80 4.31 -2.67 6.35
N TYR A 81 4.25 -2.77 7.67
CA TYR A 81 5.40 -2.54 8.55
C TYR A 81 6.34 -3.75 8.50
N HIS A 82 7.63 -3.52 8.26
CA HIS A 82 8.59 -4.61 8.11
C HIS A 82 8.72 -5.40 9.44
N PRO A 83 8.57 -6.73 9.44
CA PRO A 83 8.54 -7.52 10.68
C PRO A 83 9.87 -7.47 11.45
N SER A 84 11.00 -7.40 10.73
CA SER A 84 12.34 -7.40 11.34
C SER A 84 12.94 -6.01 11.59
N PHE A 85 12.40 -4.94 10.99
CA PHE A 85 13.01 -3.60 11.01
C PHE A 85 11.97 -2.55 11.38
N LEU A 86 12.06 -2.04 12.61
CA LEU A 86 11.14 -1.03 13.12
C LEU A 86 11.26 0.27 12.33
N GLY A 87 10.13 0.91 12.04
CA GLY A 87 10.06 2.16 11.28
C GLY A 87 10.21 2.00 9.75
N VAL A 88 10.54 0.80 9.27
CA VAL A 88 10.64 0.51 7.83
C VAL A 88 9.31 -0.03 7.32
N ASN A 89 8.89 0.44 6.14
CA ASN A 89 7.70 -0.07 5.46
C ASN A 89 8.10 -0.79 4.18
N GLY A 90 7.43 -1.90 3.88
CA GLY A 90 7.57 -2.64 2.63
C GLY A 90 6.32 -2.51 1.76
N ALA A 91 6.50 -2.71 0.46
CA ALA A 91 5.42 -2.97 -0.48
C ALA A 91 5.72 -4.30 -1.20
N LYS A 92 4.76 -5.22 -1.16
CA LYS A 92 4.88 -6.57 -1.76
C LYS A 92 3.54 -7.02 -2.32
N ARG A 93 3.58 -7.93 -3.29
CA ARG A 93 2.41 -8.60 -3.83
C ARG A 93 2.00 -9.78 -2.95
N VAL A 94 0.72 -9.95 -2.72
CA VAL A 94 0.14 -11.11 -2.04
C VAL A 94 0.18 -12.29 -3.00
N ILE A 95 0.85 -13.36 -2.61
CA ILE A 95 0.97 -14.60 -3.38
C ILE A 95 0.03 -15.68 -2.82
N GLY A 96 -0.20 -15.66 -1.49
CA GLY A 96 -1.12 -16.58 -0.83
C GLY A 96 -1.80 -15.95 0.38
N LEU A 97 -3.04 -16.35 0.60
CA LEU A 97 -3.92 -15.97 1.70
C LEU A 97 -3.91 -17.04 2.81
N PRO A 98 -4.51 -16.76 3.98
CA PRO A 98 -4.66 -17.75 5.04
C PRO A 98 -5.22 -19.09 4.52
N GLY A 99 -4.53 -20.18 4.84
CA GLY A 99 -4.92 -21.53 4.43
C GLY A 99 -4.37 -22.00 3.08
N ASP A 100 -3.88 -21.09 2.24
CA ASP A 100 -3.30 -21.45 0.94
C ASP A 100 -2.00 -22.24 1.10
N PHE A 101 -1.70 -23.06 0.10
CA PHE A 101 -0.39 -23.72 -0.04
C PHE A 101 0.41 -22.99 -1.11
N VAL A 102 1.55 -22.43 -0.70
CA VAL A 102 2.45 -21.69 -1.59
C VAL A 102 3.76 -22.46 -1.72
N CYS A 103 4.30 -22.56 -2.93
CA CYS A 103 5.64 -23.08 -3.12
C CYS A 103 6.65 -22.07 -2.59
N ARG A 104 7.46 -22.48 -1.63
CA ARG A 104 8.52 -21.69 -1.06
C ARG A 104 9.75 -21.78 -1.93
N ASP A 105 10.02 -20.73 -2.68
CA ASP A 105 11.29 -20.59 -3.38
C ASP A 105 12.41 -20.17 -2.43
N GLU A 106 13.64 -20.54 -2.79
CA GLU A 106 14.81 -20.06 -2.09
C GLU A 106 14.95 -18.54 -2.19
N ALA A 107 15.52 -17.95 -1.14
CA ALA A 107 15.94 -16.56 -1.17
C ALA A 107 16.92 -16.34 -2.34
N LEU A 108 16.71 -15.26 -3.11
CA LEU A 108 17.48 -14.94 -4.33
C LEU A 108 17.24 -15.87 -5.52
N SER A 109 16.30 -16.83 -5.44
CA SER A 109 15.90 -17.62 -6.61
C SER A 109 15.39 -16.71 -7.73
N THR A 110 15.78 -17.04 -8.96
CA THR A 110 15.30 -16.41 -10.19
C THR A 110 14.03 -17.07 -10.73
N GLY A 111 13.70 -18.28 -10.24
CA GLY A 111 12.55 -19.08 -10.68
C GLY A 111 11.58 -19.38 -9.55
N VAL A 112 10.33 -19.63 -9.93
CA VAL A 112 9.24 -20.07 -9.04
C VAL A 112 9.04 -21.57 -9.19
N GLY A 113 8.93 -22.30 -8.07
CA GLY A 113 8.64 -23.74 -8.06
C GLY A 113 9.86 -24.66 -8.09
N GLY A 114 11.08 -24.15 -7.90
CA GLY A 114 12.31 -24.91 -8.15
C GLY A 114 12.56 -26.09 -7.19
N ASN A 115 12.31 -25.89 -5.90
CA ASN A 115 12.62 -26.88 -4.86
C ASN A 115 11.41 -27.67 -4.35
N GLY A 116 10.19 -27.31 -4.77
CA GLY A 116 8.96 -28.01 -4.41
C GLY A 116 8.57 -28.00 -2.92
N GLU A 117 9.23 -27.21 -2.07
CA GLU A 117 8.85 -27.10 -0.65
C GLU A 117 7.55 -26.29 -0.55
N MET A 118 6.45 -26.94 -0.18
CA MET A 118 5.16 -26.25 0.00
C MET A 118 5.01 -25.78 1.45
N ILE A 119 4.70 -24.51 1.62
CA ILE A 119 4.31 -23.94 2.92
C ILE A 119 2.82 -23.65 2.93
N ARG A 120 2.12 -24.13 3.98
CA ARG A 120 0.76 -23.70 4.26
C ARG A 120 0.80 -22.35 4.96
N VAL A 121 0.13 -21.35 4.41
CA VAL A 121 0.03 -20.02 5.01
C VAL A 121 -0.79 -20.11 6.29
N PRO A 122 -0.24 -19.74 7.46
CA PRO A 122 -0.96 -19.78 8.72
C PRO A 122 -2.17 -18.83 8.73
N GLU A 123 -3.14 -19.13 9.59
CA GLU A 123 -4.26 -18.21 9.83
C GLU A 123 -3.77 -16.83 10.28
N GLY A 124 -4.44 -15.78 9.81
CA GLY A 124 -4.07 -14.38 10.08
C GLY A 124 -2.75 -13.92 9.45
N HIS A 125 -2.16 -14.70 8.55
CA HIS A 125 -0.94 -14.35 7.81
C HIS A 125 -1.20 -14.34 6.31
N VAL A 126 -0.32 -13.66 5.57
CA VAL A 126 -0.26 -13.71 4.12
C VAL A 126 1.15 -14.05 3.66
N TYR A 127 1.25 -14.77 2.56
CA TYR A 127 2.53 -14.97 1.90
C TYR A 127 2.73 -13.88 0.85
N VAL A 128 3.81 -13.11 0.97
CA VAL A 128 4.07 -11.97 0.08
C VAL A 128 5.38 -12.14 -0.68
N GLY A 129 5.39 -11.68 -1.93
CA GLY A 129 6.51 -11.73 -2.86
C GLY A 129 6.72 -10.39 -3.55
N GLY A 130 7.96 -10.06 -3.89
CA GLY A 130 8.23 -8.91 -4.76
C GLY A 130 8.23 -9.33 -6.22
N ASP A 131 7.77 -8.43 -7.10
CA ASP A 131 7.75 -8.69 -8.54
C ASP A 131 9.16 -8.82 -9.14
N ASN A 132 10.18 -8.24 -8.47
CA ASN A 132 11.59 -8.43 -8.82
C ASN A 132 12.22 -9.50 -7.92
N LEU A 133 11.98 -10.78 -8.26
CA LEU A 133 12.35 -11.93 -7.43
C LEU A 133 13.80 -11.91 -6.90
N PRO A 134 14.85 -11.66 -7.72
CA PRO A 134 16.23 -11.70 -7.21
C PRO A 134 16.58 -10.53 -6.29
N TRP A 135 15.84 -9.42 -6.37
CA TRP A 135 16.10 -8.17 -5.64
C TRP A 135 15.01 -7.85 -4.62
N SER A 136 14.25 -8.86 -4.21
CA SER A 136 13.19 -8.71 -3.23
C SER A 136 13.54 -9.46 -1.95
N ARG A 137 13.45 -8.73 -0.82
CA ARG A 137 13.39 -9.31 0.52
C ARG A 137 11.93 -9.45 0.92
N ASP A 138 11.42 -10.67 0.93
CA ASP A 138 10.00 -10.96 1.10
C ASP A 138 9.76 -12.22 1.94
N SER A 139 8.59 -12.86 1.83
CA SER A 139 8.25 -14.02 2.66
C SER A 139 9.20 -15.22 2.46
N ARG A 140 9.96 -15.27 1.36
CA ARG A 140 11.03 -16.27 1.19
C ARG A 140 12.14 -16.11 2.23
N ASN A 141 12.39 -14.88 2.69
CA ASN A 141 13.44 -14.54 3.64
C ASN A 141 12.98 -14.60 5.09
N TYR A 142 11.80 -14.05 5.40
CA TYR A 142 11.32 -13.91 6.79
C TYR A 142 10.04 -14.67 7.10
N GLY A 143 9.51 -15.44 6.15
CA GLY A 143 8.29 -16.23 6.30
C GLY A 143 6.99 -15.45 6.04
N PRO A 144 5.83 -16.08 6.28
CA PRO A 144 4.53 -15.43 6.14
C PRO A 144 4.42 -14.15 6.98
N LEU A 145 3.83 -13.11 6.40
CA LEU A 145 3.66 -11.80 7.01
C LEU A 145 2.34 -11.76 7.81
N PRO A 146 2.37 -11.38 9.10
CA PRO A 146 1.14 -11.16 9.87
C PRO A 146 0.27 -10.07 9.25
N MET A 147 -1.01 -10.35 9.02
CA MET A 147 -1.94 -9.38 8.43
C MET A 147 -2.08 -8.11 9.28
N GLY A 148 -1.86 -8.19 10.59
CA GLY A 148 -1.85 -7.04 11.49
C GLY A 148 -0.80 -5.98 11.16
N LEU A 149 0.28 -6.33 10.44
CA LEU A 149 1.30 -5.38 9.97
C LEU A 149 0.89 -4.65 8.69
N ILE A 150 -0.16 -5.10 8.00
CA ILE A 150 -0.65 -4.49 6.77
C ILE A 150 -1.33 -3.17 7.09
N ASN A 151 -0.79 -2.09 6.54
CA ASN A 151 -1.26 -0.73 6.76
C ASN A 151 -2.05 -0.15 5.57
N GLY A 152 -2.13 -0.89 4.45
CA GLY A 152 -3.10 -0.64 3.38
C GLY A 152 -2.81 -1.40 2.09
N LYS A 153 -3.72 -1.31 1.11
CA LYS A 153 -3.56 -1.84 -0.25
C LYS A 153 -3.10 -0.74 -1.19
N VAL A 154 -2.07 -0.96 -1.97
CA VAL A 154 -1.64 -0.06 -3.04
C VAL A 154 -2.59 -0.22 -4.22
N ILE A 155 -3.29 0.85 -4.60
CA ILE A 155 -4.32 0.81 -5.64
C ILE A 155 -3.89 1.49 -6.93
N ALA A 156 -3.01 2.49 -6.88
CA ALA A 156 -2.55 3.19 -8.08
C ALA A 156 -1.16 3.78 -7.90
N ARG A 157 -0.42 3.90 -9.01
CA ARG A 157 0.69 4.85 -9.16
C ARG A 157 0.11 6.15 -9.67
N ILE A 158 0.38 7.25 -8.97
CA ILE A 158 -0.17 8.58 -9.27
C ILE A 158 0.88 9.60 -9.73
N TRP A 159 2.16 9.30 -9.51
CA TRP A 159 3.28 10.11 -10.00
C TRP A 159 4.44 9.20 -10.42
N PRO A 160 5.14 9.49 -11.54
CA PRO A 160 4.99 10.68 -12.40
C PRO A 160 3.67 10.72 -13.19
N LEU A 161 3.14 11.92 -13.49
CA LEU A 161 1.84 12.09 -14.16
C LEU A 161 1.75 11.36 -15.51
N SER A 162 2.88 11.20 -16.20
CA SER A 162 2.99 10.47 -17.46
C SER A 162 2.80 8.96 -17.34
N LYS A 163 2.79 8.42 -16.11
CA LYS A 163 2.68 6.98 -15.83
C LYS A 163 1.57 6.66 -14.83
N ILE A 164 0.56 7.53 -14.69
CA ILE A 164 -0.58 7.24 -13.81
C ILE A 164 -1.23 5.93 -14.26
N GLN A 165 -1.34 4.98 -13.35
CA GLN A 165 -1.88 3.66 -13.65
C GLN A 165 -2.45 3.01 -12.39
N TRP A 166 -3.56 2.30 -12.53
CA TRP A 166 -4.06 1.41 -11.49
C TRP A 166 -3.11 0.21 -11.33
N VAL A 167 -2.96 -0.27 -10.09
CA VAL A 167 -2.19 -1.48 -9.84
C VAL A 167 -3.06 -2.67 -10.19
N GLU A 168 -2.67 -3.36 -11.25
CA GLU A 168 -3.36 -4.55 -11.73
C GLU A 168 -2.81 -5.82 -11.06
N ASN A 169 -3.65 -6.84 -11.03
CA ASN A 169 -3.25 -8.18 -10.63
C ASN A 169 -2.46 -8.82 -11.77
N SER A 170 -1.18 -9.11 -11.54
CA SER A 170 -0.31 -9.78 -12.52
C SER A 170 -0.37 -11.30 -12.43
N LEU A 171 -1.01 -11.86 -11.41
CA LEU A 171 -1.14 -13.31 -11.22
C LEU A 171 -2.35 -13.81 -11.98
N LYS A 172 -2.13 -14.84 -12.81
CA LYS A 172 -3.20 -15.56 -13.51
C LYS A 172 -3.42 -16.92 -12.85
N PRO A 173 -4.66 -17.44 -12.86
CA PRO A 173 -4.91 -18.83 -12.51
C PRO A 173 -4.03 -19.76 -13.35
N ALA A 174 -3.49 -20.81 -12.73
CA ALA A 174 -2.60 -21.75 -13.42
C ALA A 174 -3.28 -22.42 -14.63
N GLN A 175 -4.60 -22.61 -14.57
CA GLN A 175 -5.40 -23.18 -15.66
C GLN A 175 -5.31 -22.33 -16.94
N GLU A 176 -5.37 -21.00 -16.82
CA GLU A 176 -5.27 -20.08 -17.95
C GLU A 176 -3.86 -19.98 -18.54
N ALA A 177 -2.84 -20.43 -17.80
CA ALA A 177 -1.45 -20.42 -18.27
C ALA A 177 -1.06 -21.71 -19.02
N MET A 178 -1.88 -22.77 -18.91
CA MET A 178 -1.66 -24.05 -19.57
C MET A 178 -2.42 -24.18 -20.91
N GLU A 179 -3.29 -23.22 -21.22
CA GLU A 179 -3.93 -23.03 -22.53
C GLU A 179 -3.09 -22.11 -23.44
#